data_AF-M1CHD2-F1
#
_entry.id   AF-M1CHD2-F1
#
_cell.length_a   1.000
_cell.length_b   1.000
_cell.length_c   1.000
_cell.angle_alpha   90.00
_cell.angle_beta   90.00
_cell.angle_gamma   90.00
#
_symmetry.space_group_name_H-M   'P 1'
#
loop_
_entity.id
_entity.type
_entity.pdbx_description
1 polymer ?
#
loop_
_entity_poly.entity_id
_entity_poly.type
_entity_poly.pdbx_seq_one_letter_code
_entity_poly.pdbx_strand_id
1 'polypeptide(L)' 'MERWTNCLFRSIYHRVTKPEQERYSVAMFFDPSPDCVVECLNSCCSESSPPRFPPVRVADYLKENYNITYGYQCKHFF' A
#
# COMPACT_ATOMS: atom_id res chain seq x y z
N MET A 1 6.80 -1.19 0.54
CA MET A 1 7.88 -1.49 1.52
C MET A 1 7.51 -2.57 2.52
N GLU A 2 6.37 -2.48 3.21
CA GLU A 2 6.00 -3.45 4.27
C GLU A 2 6.06 -4.91 3.83
N ARG A 3 5.50 -5.24 2.66
CA ARG A 3 5.56 -6.60 2.11
C ARG A 3 6.96 -7.08 1.75
N TRP A 4 7.75 -6.25 1.05
CA TRP A 4 9.15 -6.56 0.72
C TRP A 4 10.01 -6.84 1.95
N THR A 5 9.75 -6.10 3.02
CA THR A 5 10.60 -6.12 4.23
C THR A 5 10.02 -6.97 5.36
N ASN A 6 9.03 -7.81 5.06
CA ASN A 6 8.41 -8.69 6.04
C ASN A 6 7.91 -7.99 7.31
N CYS A 7 7.32 -6.80 7.14
CA CYS A 7 6.87 -5.89 8.21
C CYS A 7 7.96 -5.19 9.04
N LEU A 8 9.24 -5.21 8.62
CA LEU A 8 10.29 -4.39 9.24
C LEU A 8 10.03 -2.90 9.01
N PHE A 9 9.68 -2.50 7.78
CA PHE A 9 9.25 -1.13 7.46
C PHE A 9 7.74 -1.08 7.29
N ARG A 10 7.04 -0.66 8.35
CA ARG A 10 5.58 -0.66 8.39
C ARG A 10 4.98 0.49 7.59
N SER A 11 3.87 0.21 6.92
CA SER A 11 3.03 1.22 6.28
C SER A 11 2.21 1.91 7.37
N ILE A 12 2.62 3.13 7.74
CA ILE A 12 2.00 3.84 8.86
C ILE A 12 0.60 4.38 8.49
N TYR A 13 -0.37 4.14 9.36
CA TYR A 13 -1.67 4.80 9.29
C TYR A 13 -1.51 6.27 9.69
N HIS A 14 -1.87 7.17 8.78
CA HIS A 14 -1.81 8.61 9.00
C HIS A 14 -3.11 9.26 8.53
N ARG A 15 -3.48 10.38 9.17
CA ARG A 15 -4.67 11.16 8.83
C ARG A 15 -4.36 12.66 8.92
N VAL A 16 -5.04 13.45 8.11
CA VAL A 16 -5.04 14.91 8.22
C VAL A 16 -6.30 15.32 8.98
N THR A 17 -6.14 16.12 10.03
CA THR A 17 -7.27 16.73 10.74
C THR A 17 -7.67 18.03 10.06
N LYS A 18 -8.88 18.52 10.35
CA LYS A 18 -9.37 19.80 9.82
C LYS A 18 -8.35 20.91 10.15
N PRO A 19 -7.82 21.64 9.16
CA PRO A 19 -6.89 22.73 9.42
C PRO A 19 -7.64 23.98 9.90
N GLU A 20 -6.99 24.81 10.72
CA GLU A 20 -7.55 26.09 11.20
C GLU A 20 -7.48 27.20 10.14
N GLN A 21 -6.56 27.05 9.19
CA GLN A 21 -6.28 27.99 8.11
C GLN A 21 -6.11 27.23 6.79
N GLU A 22 -5.94 27.96 5.69
CA GLU A 22 -5.68 27.36 4.40
C GLU A 22 -4.38 26.51 4.43
N ARG A 23 -4.47 25.28 3.92
CA ARG A 23 -3.36 24.33 3.91
C ARG A 23 -3.27 23.65 2.55
N TYR A 24 -2.13 23.80 1.90
CA TYR A 24 -1.79 23.09 0.68
C TYR A 24 -0.90 21.89 1.00
N SER A 25 -1.10 20.78 0.30
CA SER A 25 -0.20 19.63 0.34
C SER A 25 -0.10 18.97 -1.02
N VAL A 26 1.12 18.63 -1.42
CA VAL A 26 1.41 17.87 -2.63
C VAL A 26 2.09 16.58 -2.19
N ALA A 27 1.50 15.45 -2.57
CA ALA A 27 2.06 14.13 -2.30
C ALA A 27 2.60 13.53 -3.61
N MET A 28 3.82 13.00 -3.55
CA MET A 28 4.42 12.22 -4.62
C MET A 28 4.53 10.78 -4.14
N PHE A 29 3.96 9.86 -4.91
CA PHE A 29 4.00 8.43 -4.65
C PHE A 29 4.96 7.76 -5.64
N PHE A 30 5.74 6.79 -5.17
CA PHE A 30 6.68 6.05 -5.98
C PHE A 30 6.27 4.59 -6.04
N ASP A 31 5.89 4.16 -7.24
CA ASP A 31 5.54 2.78 -7.52
C ASP A 31 6.64 2.12 -8.37
N PRO A 32 6.95 0.84 -8.13
CA PRO A 32 7.81 0.08 -9.03
C PRO A 32 7.15 -0.14 -10.39
N SER A 33 7.88 -0.76 -11.33
CA SER A 33 7.30 -1.20 -12.60
C SER A 33 6.02 -2.03 -12.38
N PRO A 34 4.94 -1.86 -13.17
CA PRO A 34 3.71 -2.63 -13.04
C PRO A 34 3.91 -4.16 -13.08
N ASP A 35 4.92 -4.62 -13.81
CA ASP A 35 5.26 -6.05 -13.93
C ASP A 35 6.18 -6.57 -12.83
N CYS A 36 6.64 -5.69 -11.94
CA CYS A 36 7.45 -6.09 -10.78
C CYS A 36 6.64 -7.01 -9.86
N VAL A 37 7.25 -8.12 -9.45
CA VAL A 37 6.70 -9.00 -8.42
C VAL A 37 7.27 -8.59 -7.06
N VAL A 38 6.37 -8.22 -6.14
CA VAL A 38 6.66 -7.91 -4.75
C VAL A 38 6.63 -9.21 -3.95
N GLU A 39 7.80 -9.72 -3.62
CA GLU A 39 8.01 -10.87 -2.73
C GLU A 39 8.99 -10.52 -1.60
N CYS A 40 8.92 -11.22 -0.48
CA CYS A 40 9.80 -10.91 0.66
C CYS A 40 11.28 -10.98 0.25
N LEU A 41 12.04 -9.94 0.56
CA LEU A 41 13.47 -9.91 0.30
C LEU A 41 14.18 -10.93 1.20
N ASN A 42 15.17 -11.63 0.65
CA ASN A 42 15.91 -12.68 1.37
C ASN A 42 16.54 -12.19 2.69
N SER A 43 16.99 -10.93 2.75
CA SER A 43 17.55 -10.32 3.96
C SER A 43 16.50 -9.97 5.02
N CYS A 44 15.21 -10.10 4.71
CA CYS A 44 14.09 -9.74 5.58
C CYS A 44 13.29 -10.97 6.06
N CYS A 45 13.74 -12.18 5.76
CA CYS A 45 13.14 -13.42 6.26
C CYS A 45 14.19 -14.44 6.69
N SER A 46 13.77 -15.39 7.52
CA SER A 46 14.56 -16.52 8.00
C SER A 46 13.64 -17.72 8.25
N GLU A 47 14.20 -18.87 8.61
CA GLU A 47 13.39 -20.02 9.05
C GLU A 47 12.50 -19.69 10.26
N SER A 48 13.00 -18.88 11.20
CA SER A 48 12.25 -18.43 12.38
C SER A 48 11.27 -17.29 12.11
N SER A 49 11.41 -16.60 10.97
CA SER A 49 10.52 -15.53 10.52
C SER A 49 10.31 -15.64 9.01
N PRO A 50 9.50 -16.61 8.55
CA PRO A 50 9.28 -16.83 7.13
C PRO A 50 8.54 -15.64 6.48
N PRO A 51 8.51 -15.56 5.13
CA PRO A 51 7.72 -14.58 4.40
C PRO A 51 6.25 -14.57 4.84
N ARG A 52 5.75 -13.41 5.26
CA ARG A 52 4.37 -13.25 5.77
C ARG A 52 3.32 -13.11 4.67
N PHE A 53 3.73 -12.77 3.46
CA PHE A 53 2.83 -12.46 2.36
C PHE A 53 3.21 -13.26 1.12
N PRO A 54 2.23 -13.75 0.35
CA PRO A 54 2.52 -14.34 -0.95
C PRO A 54 3.05 -13.28 -1.92
N PRO A 55 3.89 -13.67 -2.91
CA PRO A 55 4.28 -12.79 -3.99
C PRO A 55 3.07 -12.18 -4.69
N VAL A 56 3.14 -10.89 -5.01
CA VAL A 56 2.08 -10.18 -5.74
C VAL A 56 2.68 -9.28 -6.81
N ARG A 57 2.07 -9.20 -7.99
CA ARG A 57 2.49 -8.24 -9.00
C ARG A 57 1.98 -6.83 -8.65
N VAL A 58 2.82 -5.81 -8.87
CA VAL A 58 2.49 -4.41 -8.53
C VAL A 58 1.18 -3.96 -9.17
N ALA A 59 0.97 -4.24 -10.45
CA ALA A 59 -0.26 -3.86 -11.16
C ALA A 59 -1.52 -4.40 -10.48
N ASP A 60 -1.49 -5.67 -10.05
CA ASP A 60 -2.64 -6.34 -9.45
C ASP A 60 -2.89 -5.79 -8.03
N TYR A 61 -1.82 -5.63 -7.23
CA TYR A 61 -1.92 -5.05 -5.89
C TYR A 61 -2.45 -3.62 -5.90
N LEU A 62 -1.96 -2.77 -6.81
CA LEU A 62 -2.43 -1.38 -6.92
C LEU A 62 -3.88 -1.34 -7.37
N LYS A 63 -4.27 -2.14 -8.37
CA LYS A 63 -5.66 -2.22 -8.85
C LYS A 63 -6.63 -2.59 -7.72
N GLU A 64 -6.29 -3.59 -6.90
CA GLU A 64 -7.09 -3.97 -5.73
C GLU A 64 -7.23 -2.82 -4.73
N ASN A 65 -6.13 -2.15 -4.38
CA ASN A 65 -6.15 -1.03 -3.43
C ASN A 65 -6.90 0.20 -3.96
N TYR A 66 -6.79 0.50 -5.25
CA TYR A 66 -7.57 1.55 -5.89
C TYR A 66 -9.07 1.25 -5.83
N ASN A 67 -9.46 0.00 -6.08
CA ASN A 67 -10.86 -0.41 -5.97
C ASN A 67 -11.37 -0.32 -4.52
N ILE A 68 -10.56 -0.65 -3.52
CA ILE A 68 -10.95 -0.49 -2.11
C ILE A 68 -11.08 0.99 -1.73
N THR A 69 -10.15 1.82 -2.19
CA THR A 69 -10.06 3.24 -1.81
C THR A 69 -11.10 4.11 -2.52
N TYR A 70 -11.35 3.83 -3.81
CA TYR A 70 -12.16 4.69 -4.69
C TYR A 70 -13.34 3.96 -5.34
N GLY A 71 -13.39 2.63 -5.29
CA GLY A 71 -14.39 1.81 -5.98
C GLY A 71 -15.79 1.80 -5.35
N TYR A 72 -16.06 2.65 -4.35
CA TYR A 72 -17.41 2.94 -3.88
C TYR A 72 -18.02 4.10 -4.67
N GLN A 73 -18.77 3.79 -5.73
CA GLN A 73 -19.72 4.70 -6.38
C GLN A 73 -21.15 4.23 -6.06
N CYS A 74 -21.93 5.11 -5.42
CA CYS A 74 -23.37 5.09 -5.11
C CYS A 74 -24.09 3.72 -5.00
N LYS A 75 -24.47 3.33 -3.77
CA LYS A 75 -25.70 2.57 -3.54
C LYS A 75 -26.75 3.48 -2.87
N HIS A 76 -27.81 3.73 -3.63
CA HIS A 76 -29.18 4.06 -3.18
C HIS A 76 -29.44 5.39 -2.45
N PHE A 77 -29.89 6.38 -3.22
CA PHE A 77 -31.11 7.13 -2.89
C PHE A 77 -31.96 7.17 -4.18
N PHE A 78 -32.89 6.23 -4.29
CA PHE A 78 -34.16 6.48 -4.98
C PHE A 78 -35.17 6.86 -3.91
#